data_AF-A0A920EI91-F1
#
_entry.id   AF-A0A920EI91-F1
#
_cell.length_a   1.000
_cell.length_b   1.000
_cell.length_c   1.000
_cell.angle_alpha   90.00
_cell.angle_beta   90.00
_cell.angle_gamma   90.00
#
_symmetry.space_group_name_H-M   'P 1'
#
loop_
_entity.id
_entity.type
_entity.pdbx_description
1 polymer ?
#
loop_
_entity_poly.entity_id
_entity_poly.type
_entity_poly.pdbx_seq_one_letter_code
_entity_poly.pdbx_strand_id
1 'polypeptide(L)' 'MIKLIFKNHLQKDLSNFPRITYKAAMDKYGSDKPDLRIPLELIDVKDLLKISSLRYFLDLQMIH' A
#
# COMPACT_ATOMS: atom_id res chain seq x y z
N MET A 1 1.20 -25.46 -2.33
CA MET A 1 0.97 -25.81 -0.91
C MET A 1 -0.20 -25.04 -0.29
N ILE A 2 -0.13 -23.71 -0.08
CA ILE A 2 -1.19 -22.94 0.64
C ILE A 2 -2.60 -23.12 0.02
N LYS A 3 -2.73 -23.02 -1.30
CA LYS A 3 -4.03 -23.23 -1.98
C LYS A 3 -4.65 -24.61 -1.69
N LEU A 4 -3.81 -25.65 -1.61
CA LEU A 4 -4.26 -27.02 -1.34
C LEU A 4 -4.81 -27.16 0.09
N ILE A 5 -4.15 -26.53 1.07
CA ILE A 5 -4.59 -26.55 2.47
C ILE A 5 -5.98 -25.91 2.61
N PHE A 6 -6.18 -24.73 2.00
CA PHE A 6 -7.49 -24.05 2.02
C PHE A 6 -8.58 -24.86 1.32
N LYS A 7 -8.26 -25.51 0.20
CA LYS A 7 -9.21 -26.37 -0.52
C LYS A 7 -9.64 -27.56 0.34
N ASN A 8 -8.70 -28.24 1.02
CA ASN A 8 -8.99 -29.47 1.76
C ASN A 8 -9.75 -29.22 3.08
N HIS A 9 -9.45 -28.13 3.79
CA HIS A 9 -10.01 -27.89 5.13
C HIS A 9 -11.13 -26.84 5.18
N LEU A 10 -11.15 -25.90 4.24
CA LEU A 10 -12.13 -24.81 4.22
C LEU A 10 -13.04 -24.84 2.98
N GLN A 11 -12.85 -25.82 2.09
CA GLN A 11 -13.59 -25.95 0.83
C GLN A 11 -13.58 -24.66 -0.01
N LYS A 12 -12.51 -23.85 0.14
CA LYS A 12 -12.34 -22.59 -0.60
C LYS A 12 -11.25 -22.74 -1.65
N ASP A 13 -11.59 -22.39 -2.89
CA ASP A 13 -10.60 -22.22 -3.94
C ASP A 13 -10.06 -20.78 -3.93
N LEU A 14 -8.74 -20.65 -3.89
CA LEU A 14 -8.07 -19.35 -3.82
C LEU A 14 -7.57 -18.95 -5.21
N SER A 15 -7.89 -17.71 -5.59
CA SER A 15 -7.37 -17.08 -6.80
C SER A 15 -5.84 -16.96 -6.79
N ASN A 16 -5.26 -16.54 -7.91
CA ASN A 16 -3.82 -16.30 -7.97
C ASN A 16 -3.44 -15.16 -7.04
N PHE A 17 -2.35 -15.36 -6.30
CA PHE A 17 -1.89 -14.37 -5.33
C PHE A 17 -1.27 -13.19 -6.07
N PRO A 18 -1.73 -11.95 -5.81
CA PRO A 18 -1.13 -10.77 -6.40
C PRO A 18 0.31 -10.66 -5.94
N ARG A 19 1.18 -10.18 -6.84
CA ARG A 19 2.58 -9.90 -6.56
C ARG A 19 2.76 -8.39 -6.58
N ILE A 20 3.15 -7.83 -5.44
CA ILE A 20 3.42 -6.41 -5.27
C ILE A 20 4.88 -6.29 -4.84
N THR A 21 5.62 -5.38 -5.47
CA THR A 21 7.01 -5.09 -5.05
C THR A 21 7.00 -4.34 -3.72
N TYR A 22 8.07 -4.46 -2.94
CA TYR A 22 8.20 -3.72 -1.69
C TYR A 22 7.94 -2.21 -1.88
N LYS A 23 8.55 -1.61 -2.92
CA LYS A 23 8.33 -0.20 -3.26
C LYS A 23 6.86 0.13 -3.51
N ALA A 24 6.17 -0.67 -4.32
CA ALA A 24 4.75 -0.42 -4.61
C ALA A 24 3.86 -0.61 -3.36
N ALA A 25 4.20 -1.55 -2.48
CA ALA A 25 3.46 -1.78 -1.23
C ALA A 25 3.62 -0.58 -0.27
N MET A 26 4.85 -0.07 -0.12
CA MET A 26 5.12 1.12 0.69
C MET A 26 4.50 2.39 0.09
N ASP A 27 4.61 2.61 -1.22
CA ASP A 27 4.08 3.80 -1.88
C ASP A 27 2.54 3.86 -1.79
N LYS A 28 1.85 2.73 -2.01
CA LYS A 28 0.37 2.69 -2.04
C LYS A 28 -0.28 2.46 -0.69
N TYR A 29 0.39 1.78 0.24
CA TYR A 29 -0.26 1.33 1.48
C TYR A 29 0.54 1.63 2.74
N GLY A 30 1.78 2.13 2.63
CA GLY A 30 2.64 2.42 3.77
C GLY A 30 3.01 1.17 4.58
N SER A 31 2.83 -0.02 4.00
CA SER A 31 3.06 -1.29 4.66
C SER A 31 3.59 -2.32 3.67
N ASP A 32 4.60 -3.08 4.08
CA ASP A 32 5.15 -4.22 3.37
C ASP A 32 4.24 -5.47 3.42
N LYS A 33 3.20 -5.42 4.26
CA LYS A 33 2.14 -6.44 4.42
C LYS A 33 0.74 -5.83 4.27
N PRO A 34 0.41 -5.24 3.11
CA PRO A 34 -0.84 -4.50 2.93
C PRO A 34 -2.07 -5.42 2.99
N ASP A 35 -3.12 -4.97 3.66
CA ASP A 35 -4.42 -5.64 3.63
C ASP A 35 -5.22 -5.19 2.41
N LEU A 36 -5.13 -5.97 1.34
CA LEU A 36 -5.77 -5.67 0.04
C LEU A 36 -7.31 -5.77 0.05
N ARG A 37 -7.91 -6.08 1.19
CA ARG A 37 -9.38 -6.03 1.35
C ARG A 37 -9.86 -4.61 1.65
N ILE A 38 -8.96 -3.74 2.12
CA ILE A 38 -9.25 -2.34 2.41
C ILE A 38 -9.00 -1.54 1.13
N PRO A 39 -9.98 -0.78 0.61
CA PRO A 39 -9.85 -0.09 -0.67
C PRO A 39 -9.06 1.23 -0.60
N LEU A 40 -8.63 1.66 0.59
CA LEU A 40 -7.92 2.92 0.79
C LEU A 40 -6.45 2.78 0.39
N GLU A 41 -5.99 3.68 -0.48
CA GLU A 41 -4.58 3.83 -0.85
C GLU A 41 -4.05 5.19 -0.36
N LEU A 42 -2.75 5.24 -0.04
CA LEU A 42 -2.01 6.47 0.17
C LEU A 42 -1.87 7.20 -1.17
N ILE A 43 -2.17 8.49 -1.17
CA ILE A 43 -2.03 9.37 -2.33
C ILE A 43 -0.98 10.42 -2.02
N ASP A 44 0.05 10.50 -2.86
CA ASP A 44 1.06 11.55 -2.76
C ASP A 44 0.46 12.89 -3.22
N VAL A 45 0.44 13.86 -2.32
CA VAL A 45 -0.09 15.22 -2.54
C VAL A 45 0.99 16.30 -2.44
N LYS A 46 2.28 15.92 -2.43
CA LYS A 46 3.41 16.87 -2.30
C LYS A 46 3.33 18.04 -3.26
N ASP A 47 2.94 17.79 -4.51
CA ASP A 47 2.85 18.84 -5.54
C ASP A 47 1.77 19.88 -5.23
N LEU A 48 0.65 19.47 -4.63
CA LEU A 48 -0.42 20.37 -4.22
C LEU A 48 -0.01 21.25 -3.04
N LEU A 49 0.86 20.73 -2.16
CA LEU A 49 1.30 21.40 -0.96
C LEU A 49 2.40 22.45 -1.20
N LYS A 50 3.03 22.46 -2.39
CA LYS A 50 4.09 23.42 -2.78
C LYS A 50 3.71 24.89 -2.64
N ILE A 51 2.43 25.21 -2.79
CA ILE A 51 1.90 26.59 -2.79
C ILE A 51 1.38 26.98 -1.39
N SER A 52 1.41 26.05 -0.42
CA SER A 52 0.85 26.31 0.91
C SER A 52 1.73 27.27 1.72
N SER A 53 1.10 28.18 2.46
CA SER A 53 1.78 29.06 3.43
C SER A 53 2.06 28.36 4.77
N LEU A 54 1.77 27.05 4.86
CA LEU A 54 1.94 26.25 6.07
C LEU A 54 3.36 25.70 6.11
N ARG A 55 4.20 26.31 6.95
CA ARG A 55 5.63 26.01 7.06
C ARG A 55 5.95 24.52 7.29
N TYR A 56 5.11 23.80 8.05
CA TYR A 56 5.30 22.37 8.31
C TYR A 56 5.37 21.51 7.04
N PHE A 57 4.60 21.85 6.00
CA PHE A 57 4.61 21.10 4.74
C PHE A 57 5.75 21.53 3.81
N LEU A 58 6.31 22.73 4.00
CA LEU A 58 7.48 23.22 3.25
C LEU A 58 8.77 22.59 3.76
N ASP A 59 8.94 22.45 5.07
CA ASP A 59 10.14 21.87 5.68
C ASP A 59 10.33 20.39 5.28
N LEU A 60 9.23 19.66 5.03
CA LEU A 60 9.25 18.27 4.56
C LEU A 60 9.79 18.11 3.13
N GLN A 61 9.89 19.17 2.31
CA GLN A 61 10.51 19.09 0.98
C GLN A 61 12.04 19.04 1.03
N MET A 62 12.66 19.36 2.17
CA MET A 62 14.12 19.39 2.32
C MET A 62 14.70 18.08 2.87
N ILE A 63 13.85 17.13 3.25
CA ILE A 63 14.27 15.83 3.77
C ILE A 63 14.27 14.85 2.58
N HIS A 64 15.45 14.66 1.99
CA HIS A 64 15.76 13.55 1.09
C HIS A 64 16.48 12.45 1.86
#